data_AF-A0A7Z9VET0-F1
#
_entry.id   AF-A0A7Z9VET0-F1
#
_cell.length_a   1.000
_cell.length_b   1.000
_cell.length_c   1.000
_cell.angle_alpha   90.00
_cell.angle_beta   90.00
_cell.angle_gamma   90.00
#
_symmetry.space_group_name_H-M   'P 1'
#
loop_
_entity.id
_entity.type
_entity.pdbx_description
1 polymer ?
#
loop_
_entity_poly.entity_id
_entity_poly.type
_entity_poly.pdbx_seq_one_letter_code
_entity_poly.pdbx_strand_id
1 'polypeptide(L)'
;MPGGFLPWILLIPLSVLSLQSVPDDDAGLDATTENSLPDPIFKTDEGRKTFEQGKELFEQRDWRGAGKAFTSARKDTVDRESRSRLEPWESACKGGKTLDRAAQDLVRKKYRRCWSAVEGLVKKYGHTPLRTSIDELHDEVYPILFLDLAKFEKEPVETEQAARKALPEDRTRITKDPDRIFEGESALEWRSGGGQGFDGFNFGRLPLASIGDVVMEDYRWLRISIHSEDDNFGKFTLFFGRDEISPNQAWAGTGGIRGLLRRDCYYHHLTIKKKGWTHLRIDLVKELSKNETISWSDLQSLYLFTVPPSHPKRLTIDALKLEVP
;
A
#
# COMPACT_ATOMS: atom_id res chain seq x y z
N MET A 1 -4.87 4.07 -55.99
CA MET A 1 -4.32 5.31 -55.40
C MET A 1 -4.24 5.12 -53.90
N PRO A 2 -3.04 5.03 -53.29
CA PRO A 2 -2.90 4.88 -51.85
C PRO A 2 -2.82 6.28 -51.22
N GLY A 3 -3.88 6.67 -50.50
CA GLY A 3 -3.89 7.88 -49.69
C GLY A 3 -3.28 7.59 -48.32
N GLY A 4 -2.14 8.23 -48.05
CA GLY A 4 -1.51 8.19 -46.73
C GLY A 4 -2.30 9.01 -45.72
N PHE A 5 -2.38 8.50 -44.50
CA PHE A 5 -2.81 9.25 -43.32
C PHE A 5 -1.68 9.21 -42.30
N LEU A 6 -1.09 10.37 -42.06
CA LEU A 6 -0.16 10.68 -40.99
C LEU A 6 -0.93 10.91 -39.67
N PRO A 7 -0.26 10.74 -38.50
CA PRO A 7 -0.89 10.66 -37.19
C PRO A 7 -1.29 12.04 -36.66
N TRP A 8 -2.44 12.10 -36.00
CA TRP A 8 -2.92 13.28 -35.28
C TRP A 8 -2.17 13.43 -33.96
N ILE A 9 -1.31 14.44 -33.89
CA ILE A 9 -0.71 14.94 -32.65
C ILE A 9 -1.76 15.81 -31.95
N LEU A 10 -2.25 15.34 -30.81
CA LEU A 10 -3.11 16.11 -29.90
C LEU A 10 -2.26 17.14 -29.15
N LEU A 11 -2.32 18.39 -29.62
CA LEU A 11 -1.87 19.58 -28.91
C LEU A 11 -2.95 19.97 -27.88
N ILE A 12 -2.62 19.90 -26.59
CA ILE A 12 -3.47 20.44 -25.52
C ILE A 12 -3.05 21.89 -25.26
N PRO A 13 -3.92 22.90 -25.44
CA PRO A 13 -3.58 24.28 -25.12
C PRO A 13 -3.70 24.53 -23.61
N LEU A 14 -2.60 24.99 -23.00
CA LEU A 14 -2.60 25.60 -21.66
C LEU A 14 -3.55 26.80 -21.65
N SER A 15 -4.67 26.66 -20.96
CA SER A 15 -5.59 27.76 -20.69
C SER A 15 -5.34 28.26 -19.28
N VAL A 16 -4.74 29.45 -19.20
CA VAL A 16 -4.59 30.25 -18.00
C VAL A 16 -5.98 30.74 -17.58
N LEU A 17 -6.48 30.29 -16.44
CA LEU A 17 -7.63 30.88 -15.77
C LEU A 17 -7.16 31.57 -14.49
N SER A 18 -7.05 32.89 -14.62
CA SER A 18 -7.00 33.84 -13.51
C SER A 18 -8.33 33.78 -12.75
N LEU A 19 -8.27 33.50 -11.44
CA LEU A 19 -9.34 33.87 -10.53
C LEU A 19 -8.77 34.72 -9.39
N GLN A 20 -9.45 35.82 -9.16
CA GLN A 20 -9.08 36.89 -8.24
C GLN A 20 -9.27 36.47 -6.78
N SER A 21 -8.43 37.10 -5.98
CA SER A 21 -8.29 37.12 -4.53
C SER A 21 -9.57 37.48 -3.74
N VAL A 22 -9.77 36.79 -2.61
CA VAL A 22 -10.31 37.36 -1.36
C VAL A 22 -9.45 36.81 -0.20
N PRO A 23 -9.02 37.64 0.75
CA PRO A 23 -7.99 37.30 1.74
C PRO A 23 -8.61 36.71 3.01
N ASP A 24 -7.87 35.83 3.68
CA ASP A 24 -7.98 35.66 5.13
C ASP A 24 -6.58 35.38 5.69
N ASP A 25 -6.29 36.11 6.75
CA ASP A 25 -4.98 36.36 7.34
C ASP A 25 -4.21 35.12 7.79
N ASP A 26 -2.99 35.03 7.26
CA ASP A 26 -1.72 34.92 7.99
C ASP A 26 -1.72 34.21 9.36
N ALA A 27 -1.35 32.94 9.34
CA ALA A 27 -0.40 32.40 10.31
C ALA A 27 0.57 31.50 9.55
N GLY A 28 1.62 32.14 9.03
CA GLY A 28 2.70 31.49 8.31
C GLY A 28 3.24 30.23 9.02
N LEU A 29 3.17 29.13 8.30
CA LEU A 29 4.12 28.04 8.43
C LEU A 29 4.75 27.91 7.05
N ASP A 30 5.93 28.52 6.90
CA ASP A 30 6.83 28.28 5.79
C ASP A 30 7.05 26.76 5.65
N ALA A 31 6.35 26.17 4.70
CA ALA A 31 6.54 24.80 4.26
C ALA A 31 7.79 24.72 3.38
N THR A 32 8.95 25.03 3.95
CA THR A 32 10.28 24.67 3.45
C THR A 32 11.19 24.33 4.64
N THR A 33 10.73 23.48 5.54
CA THR A 33 11.67 22.71 6.37
C THR A 33 12.01 21.44 5.60
N GLU A 34 13.05 21.54 4.77
CA GLU A 34 13.90 20.37 4.52
C GLU A 34 14.15 19.72 5.89
N ASN A 35 13.81 18.43 6.03
CA ASN A 35 14.17 17.60 7.17
C ASN A 35 15.70 17.41 7.22
N SER A 36 16.47 18.49 7.24
CA SER A 36 17.89 18.47 7.49
C SER A 36 18.06 18.29 8.99
N LEU A 37 18.54 17.12 9.39
CA LEU A 37 19.06 16.93 10.73
C LEU A 37 20.03 18.09 11.02
N PRO A 38 19.91 18.80 12.16
CA PRO A 38 20.73 19.96 12.41
C PRO A 38 22.21 19.58 12.35
N ASP A 39 23.01 20.35 11.59
CA ASP A 39 24.40 19.98 11.32
C ASP A 39 25.21 19.82 12.62
N PRO A 40 26.11 18.82 12.70
CA PRO A 40 26.99 18.63 13.86
C PRO A 40 28.00 19.77 14.02
N ILE A 41 28.37 20.07 15.27
CA ILE A 41 29.36 21.09 15.61
C ILE A 41 30.74 20.42 15.77
N PHE A 42 31.74 20.96 15.06
CA PHE A 42 33.10 20.44 15.02
C PHE A 42 34.08 21.35 15.78
N LYS A 43 35.12 20.73 16.36
CA LYS A 43 36.22 21.40 17.05
C LYS A 43 37.14 22.15 16.09
N THR A 44 37.21 21.69 14.85
CA THR A 44 38.12 22.20 13.82
C THR A 44 37.41 22.31 12.48
N ASP A 45 37.89 23.23 11.63
CA ASP A 45 37.42 23.35 10.25
C ASP A 45 37.74 22.10 9.40
N GLU A 46 38.81 21.38 9.74
CA GLU A 46 39.16 20.10 9.11
C GLU A 46 38.11 19.02 9.40
N GLY A 47 37.57 18.97 10.62
CA GLY A 47 36.49 18.04 10.98
C GLY A 47 35.22 18.32 10.16
N ARG A 48 34.89 19.60 9.96
CA ARG A 48 33.78 20.01 9.09
C ARG A 48 34.03 19.64 7.62
N LYS A 49 35.23 19.91 7.09
CA LYS A 49 35.59 19.51 5.71
C LYS A 49 35.51 17.99 5.50
N THR A 50 35.93 17.21 6.48
CA THR A 50 35.85 15.74 6.43
C THR A 50 34.40 15.24 6.42
N PHE A 51 33.51 15.93 7.14
CA PHE A 51 32.08 15.63 7.12
C PHE A 51 31.44 15.93 5.77
N GLU A 52 31.72 17.09 5.18
CA GLU A 52 31.24 17.46 3.85
C GLU A 52 31.77 16.51 2.76
N GLN A 53 33.05 16.13 2.81
CA GLN A 53 33.60 15.09 1.95
C GLN A 53 32.87 13.75 2.13
N GLY A 54 32.46 13.42 3.36
CA GLY A 54 31.65 12.24 3.65
C GLY A 54 30.29 12.27 2.96
N LYS A 55 29.62 13.43 2.96
CA LYS A 55 28.35 13.64 2.24
C LYS A 55 28.54 13.47 0.74
N GLU A 56 29.55 14.10 0.14
CA GLU A 56 29.86 13.98 -1.29
C GLU A 56 30.11 12.51 -1.70
N LEU A 57 30.90 11.77 -0.92
CA LEU A 57 31.16 10.35 -1.17
C LEU A 57 29.90 9.49 -1.00
N PHE A 58 29.01 9.87 -0.09
CA PHE A 58 27.74 9.20 0.12
C PHE A 58 26.82 9.37 -1.09
N GLU A 59 26.71 10.58 -1.62
CA GLU A 59 25.96 10.87 -2.86
C GLU A 59 26.52 10.13 -4.07
N GLN A 60 27.85 9.99 -4.14
CA GLN A 60 28.54 9.18 -5.15
C GLN A 60 28.41 7.67 -4.93
N ARG A 61 27.69 7.23 -3.89
CA ARG A 61 27.52 5.82 -3.49
C ARG A 61 28.83 5.11 -3.12
N ASP A 62 29.92 5.84 -2.81
CA ASP A 62 31.10 5.27 -2.18
C ASP A 62 30.88 5.09 -0.67
N TRP A 63 30.09 4.06 -0.33
CA TRP A 63 29.72 3.75 1.05
C TRP A 63 30.93 3.50 1.96
N ARG A 64 32.03 2.99 1.40
CA ARG A 64 33.23 2.66 2.20
C ARG A 64 34.03 3.93 2.48
N GLY A 65 34.21 4.79 1.48
CA GLY A 65 34.84 6.10 1.63
C GLY A 65 34.05 6.98 2.59
N ALA A 66 32.75 7.15 2.33
CA ALA A 66 31.84 7.93 3.16
C ALA A 66 31.84 7.46 4.63
N GLY A 67 31.71 6.15 4.87
CA GLY A 67 31.71 5.61 6.23
C GLY A 67 33.01 5.89 7.00
N LYS A 68 34.17 5.87 6.33
CA LYS A 68 35.44 6.25 6.96
C LYS A 68 35.50 7.75 7.27
N ALA A 69 35.04 8.59 6.35
CA ALA A 69 35.00 10.04 6.53
C ALA A 69 34.11 10.41 7.73
N PHE A 70 32.91 9.84 7.83
CA PHE A 70 32.02 10.08 8.97
C PHE A 70 32.60 9.62 10.31
N THR A 71 33.26 8.45 10.37
CA THR A 71 33.91 8.00 11.60
C THR A 71 35.09 8.88 12.01
N SER A 72 35.83 9.43 11.05
CA SER A 72 36.88 10.42 11.33
C SER A 72 36.28 11.72 11.85
N ALA A 73 35.30 12.29 11.14
CA ALA A 73 34.62 13.52 11.53
C ALA A 73 33.97 13.42 12.92
N ARG A 74 33.46 12.24 13.30
CA ARG A 74 32.86 12.01 14.62
C ARG A 74 33.84 12.24 15.77
N LYS A 75 35.14 11.96 15.59
CA LYS A 75 36.16 12.20 16.63
C LYS A 75 36.41 13.70 16.88
N ASP A 76 36.16 14.51 15.85
CA ASP A 76 36.40 15.95 15.85
C ASP A 76 35.17 16.77 16.25
N THR A 77 34.04 16.13 16.55
CA THR A 77 32.86 16.79 17.15
C THR A 77 33.13 17.34 18.56
N VAL A 78 32.51 18.47 18.87
CA VAL A 78 32.67 19.18 20.17
C VAL A 78 32.00 18.43 21.31
N ASP A 79 30.75 18.00 21.11
CA ASP A 79 29.88 17.48 22.17
C ASP A 79 29.26 16.12 21.80
N ARG A 80 28.50 15.54 22.73
CA ARG A 80 27.84 14.23 22.55
C ARG A 80 26.67 14.29 21.56
N GLU A 81 25.93 15.39 21.53
CA GLU A 81 24.80 15.59 20.62
C GLU A 81 25.28 15.64 19.17
N SER A 82 26.33 16.42 18.90
CA SER A 82 27.05 16.45 17.63
C SER A 82 27.54 15.07 17.19
N ARG A 83 28.04 14.23 18.11
CA ARG A 83 28.39 12.82 17.77
C ARG A 83 27.18 12.01 17.36
N SER A 84 26.09 12.11 18.11
CA SER A 84 24.86 11.36 17.82
C SER A 84 24.27 11.71 16.46
N ARG A 85 24.46 12.95 15.98
CA ARG A 85 24.04 13.38 14.64
C ARG A 85 24.81 12.69 13.50
N LEU A 86 26.03 12.17 13.74
CA LEU A 86 26.79 11.39 12.74
C LEU A 86 26.48 9.89 12.75
N GLU A 87 25.89 9.36 13.84
CA GLU A 87 25.58 7.92 13.93
C GLU A 87 24.63 7.43 12.81
N PRO A 88 23.58 8.18 12.43
CA PRO A 88 22.73 7.84 11.29
C PRO A 88 23.51 7.74 9.97
N TRP A 89 24.46 8.65 9.72
CA TRP A 89 25.30 8.65 8.51
C TRP A 89 26.21 7.42 8.44
N GLU A 90 26.84 7.05 9.56
CA GLU A 90 27.64 5.81 9.65
C GLU A 90 26.76 4.56 9.44
N SER A 91 25.54 4.56 9.98
CA SER A 91 24.58 3.48 9.81
C SER A 91 24.11 3.36 8.37
N ALA A 92 23.80 4.48 7.72
CA ALA A 92 23.41 4.56 6.30
C ALA A 92 24.46 3.91 5.40
N CYS A 93 25.75 4.19 5.62
CA CYS A 93 26.85 3.57 4.86
C CYS A 93 26.89 2.03 4.98
N LYS A 94 26.44 1.47 6.11
CA LYS A 94 26.33 -0.01 6.27
C LYS A 94 25.19 -0.59 5.43
N GLY A 95 24.10 0.16 5.26
CA GLY A 95 22.94 -0.22 4.45
C GLY A 95 23.16 -0.08 2.94
N GLY A 96 24.00 0.86 2.50
CA GLY A 96 24.21 1.19 1.09
C GLY A 96 24.57 0.01 0.18
N LYS A 97 25.43 -0.92 0.63
CA LYS A 97 25.74 -2.13 -0.16
C LYS A 97 24.53 -3.04 -0.40
N THR A 98 23.61 -3.11 0.55
CA THR A 98 22.38 -3.89 0.41
C THR A 98 21.42 -3.16 -0.54
N LEU A 99 21.36 -1.83 -0.48
CA LEU A 99 20.60 -1.00 -1.43
C LEU A 99 21.10 -1.20 -2.88
N ASP A 100 22.41 -1.15 -3.12
CA ASP A 100 22.97 -1.40 -4.46
C ASP A 100 22.61 -2.80 -5.00
N ARG A 101 22.63 -3.81 -4.13
CA ARG A 101 22.23 -5.18 -4.51
C ARG A 101 20.75 -5.27 -4.82
N ALA A 102 19.91 -4.58 -4.05
CA ALA A 102 18.47 -4.52 -4.30
C ALA A 102 18.18 -3.85 -5.65
N ALA A 103 18.84 -2.72 -5.95
CA ALA A 103 18.75 -2.07 -7.27
C ALA A 103 19.22 -2.98 -8.41
N GLN A 104 20.27 -3.78 -8.21
CA GLN A 104 20.68 -4.80 -9.20
C GLN A 104 19.64 -5.92 -9.36
N ASP A 105 18.98 -6.33 -8.29
CA ASP A 105 17.90 -7.31 -8.35
C ASP A 105 16.69 -6.75 -9.14
N LEU A 106 16.37 -5.46 -9.02
CA LEU A 106 15.38 -4.77 -9.85
C LEU A 106 15.75 -4.82 -11.35
N VAL A 107 16.98 -4.43 -11.71
CA VAL A 107 17.48 -4.49 -13.11
C VAL A 107 17.42 -5.92 -13.67
N ARG A 108 17.65 -6.92 -12.82
CA ARG A 108 17.57 -8.35 -13.16
C ARG A 108 16.15 -8.91 -13.13
N LYS A 109 15.13 -8.06 -12.96
CA LYS A 109 13.72 -8.43 -12.88
C LYS A 109 13.39 -9.40 -11.75
N LYS A 110 14.18 -9.40 -10.68
CA LYS A 110 13.94 -10.19 -9.46
C LYS A 110 13.12 -9.37 -8.46
N TYR A 111 11.94 -8.93 -8.90
CA TYR A 111 11.12 -7.93 -8.20
C TYR A 111 10.82 -8.32 -6.75
N ARG A 112 10.39 -9.56 -6.49
CA ARG A 112 10.10 -10.02 -5.13
C ARG A 112 11.32 -9.97 -4.20
N ARG A 113 12.50 -10.30 -4.72
CA ARG A 113 13.76 -10.27 -3.96
C ARG A 113 14.19 -8.83 -3.68
N CYS A 114 14.04 -7.94 -4.66
CA CYS A 114 14.24 -6.51 -4.49
C CYS A 114 13.30 -5.95 -3.42
N TRP A 115 12.01 -6.24 -3.51
CA TRP A 115 11.00 -5.81 -2.53
C TRP A 115 11.33 -6.26 -1.10
N SER A 116 11.65 -7.54 -0.89
CA SER A 116 12.03 -8.02 0.45
C SER A 116 13.31 -7.36 0.97
N ALA A 117 14.24 -6.96 0.11
CA ALA A 117 15.41 -6.18 0.51
C ALA A 117 15.02 -4.74 0.89
N VAL A 118 14.12 -4.10 0.15
CA VAL A 118 13.56 -2.78 0.46
C VAL A 118 12.87 -2.79 1.83
N GLU A 119 11.97 -3.74 2.10
CA GLU A 119 11.29 -3.88 3.41
C GLU A 119 12.31 -4.01 4.56
N GLY A 120 13.35 -4.82 4.35
CA GLY A 120 14.44 -4.99 5.31
C GLY A 120 15.27 -3.72 5.52
N LEU A 121 15.49 -2.95 4.45
CA LEU A 121 16.21 -1.68 4.47
C LEU A 121 15.41 -0.60 5.20
N VAL A 122 14.12 -0.43 4.91
CA VAL A 122 13.23 0.52 5.61
C VAL A 122 13.23 0.22 7.12
N LYS A 123 13.04 -1.04 7.50
CA LYS A 123 13.01 -1.45 8.91
C LYS A 123 14.30 -1.12 9.67
N LYS A 124 15.46 -1.25 9.00
CA LYS A 124 16.77 -1.13 9.67
C LYS A 124 17.39 0.26 9.53
N TYR A 125 17.14 0.95 8.42
CA TYR A 125 17.83 2.16 8.01
C TYR A 125 16.87 3.31 7.63
N GLY A 126 15.55 3.13 7.76
CA GLY A 126 14.56 4.13 7.37
C GLY A 126 14.57 5.42 8.21
N HIS A 127 15.32 5.47 9.32
CA HIS A 127 15.57 6.66 10.13
C HIS A 127 16.89 7.36 9.77
N THR A 128 17.61 6.86 8.77
CA THR A 128 18.92 7.37 8.36
C THR A 128 18.82 8.15 7.05
N PRO A 129 19.84 8.91 6.65
CA PRO A 129 19.88 9.57 5.34
C PRO A 129 19.78 8.63 4.12
N LEU A 130 19.93 7.31 4.32
CA LEU A 130 19.66 6.33 3.26
C LEU A 130 18.17 6.25 2.88
N ARG A 131 17.26 6.81 3.70
CA ARG A 131 15.81 6.70 3.55
C ARG A 131 15.34 7.13 2.16
N THR A 132 15.79 8.28 1.67
CA THR A 132 15.40 8.81 0.36
C THR A 132 15.67 7.80 -0.76
N SER A 133 16.88 7.24 -0.84
CA SER A 133 17.22 6.26 -1.88
C SER A 133 16.54 4.90 -1.69
N ILE A 134 16.10 4.57 -0.45
CA ILE A 134 15.26 3.40 -0.21
C ILE A 134 13.85 3.65 -0.74
N ASP A 135 13.29 4.84 -0.52
CA ASP A 135 11.97 5.24 -1.00
C ASP A 135 11.94 5.32 -2.55
N GLU A 136 12.98 5.86 -3.17
CA GLU A 136 13.13 5.83 -4.64
C GLU A 136 13.05 4.41 -5.20
N LEU A 137 13.82 3.48 -4.60
CA LEU A 137 13.79 2.08 -5.04
C LEU A 137 12.45 1.39 -4.72
N HIS A 138 11.82 1.76 -3.61
CA HIS A 138 10.48 1.32 -3.23
C HIS A 138 9.47 1.72 -4.31
N ASP A 139 9.46 2.99 -4.70
CA ASP A 139 8.50 3.57 -5.64
C ASP A 139 8.70 3.04 -7.07
N GLU A 140 9.92 2.63 -7.42
CA GLU A 140 10.19 1.94 -8.68
C GLU A 140 9.68 0.49 -8.68
N VAL A 141 9.94 -0.29 -7.61
CA VAL A 141 9.62 -1.72 -7.61
C VAL A 141 8.17 -2.02 -7.23
N TYR A 142 7.56 -1.18 -6.39
CA TYR A 142 6.20 -1.38 -5.87
C TYR A 142 5.16 -1.54 -6.99
N PRO A 143 5.01 -0.59 -7.94
CA PRO A 143 3.98 -0.68 -8.98
C PRO A 143 4.24 -1.81 -10.00
N ILE A 144 5.48 -2.30 -10.08
CA ILE A 144 5.81 -3.47 -10.92
C ILE A 144 5.35 -4.76 -10.24
N LEU A 145 5.47 -4.83 -8.92
CA LEU A 145 5.17 -6.03 -8.15
C LEU A 145 3.69 -6.11 -7.75
N PHE A 146 3.05 -4.97 -7.51
CA PHE A 146 1.72 -4.90 -6.94
C PHE A 146 0.75 -4.02 -7.71
N LEU A 147 -0.51 -4.44 -7.74
CA LEU A 147 -1.63 -3.60 -8.11
C LEU A 147 -2.55 -3.44 -6.90
N ASP A 148 -2.71 -2.21 -6.43
CA ASP A 148 -3.62 -1.92 -5.33
C ASP A 148 -5.07 -1.99 -5.81
N LEU A 149 -5.84 -2.89 -5.21
CA LEU A 149 -7.28 -3.00 -5.46
C LEU A 149 -8.07 -2.04 -4.58
N ALA A 150 -7.60 -1.83 -3.35
CA ALA A 150 -8.12 -0.82 -2.43
C ALA A 150 -7.02 -0.36 -1.47
N LYS A 151 -6.89 0.97 -1.32
CA LYS A 151 -6.01 1.62 -0.34
C LYS A 151 -6.80 2.23 0.82
N PHE A 152 -8.11 2.44 0.63
CA PHE A 152 -9.00 3.05 1.62
C PHE A 152 -8.63 4.47 2.03
N GLU A 153 -7.82 5.13 1.21
CA GLU A 153 -7.42 6.52 1.38
C GLU A 153 -8.57 7.50 1.15
N LYS A 154 -8.32 8.78 1.49
CA LYS A 154 -9.28 9.86 1.23
C LYS A 154 -9.69 9.89 -0.24
N GLU A 155 -8.71 9.75 -1.12
CA GLU A 155 -8.91 9.63 -2.56
C GLU A 155 -8.73 8.16 -2.96
N PRO A 156 -9.83 7.45 -3.30
CA PRO A 156 -9.76 6.05 -3.67
C PRO A 156 -9.06 5.86 -5.02
N VAL A 157 -8.30 4.77 -5.14
CA VAL A 157 -7.78 4.31 -6.44
C VAL A 157 -8.92 3.94 -7.38
N GLU A 158 -8.67 3.93 -8.69
CA GLU A 158 -9.69 3.70 -9.72
C GLU A 158 -10.51 2.43 -9.48
N THR A 159 -9.85 1.30 -9.19
CA THR A 159 -10.48 0.01 -8.87
C THR A 159 -11.34 0.06 -7.61
N GLU A 160 -11.11 1.01 -6.70
CA GLU A 160 -11.84 1.14 -5.43
C GLU A 160 -13.07 2.06 -5.57
N GLN A 161 -13.11 2.98 -6.53
CA GLN A 161 -14.11 4.06 -6.60
C GLN A 161 -15.57 3.56 -6.55
N ALA A 162 -15.90 2.55 -7.35
CA ALA A 162 -17.25 1.96 -7.39
C ALA A 162 -17.56 1.22 -6.07
N ALA A 163 -16.59 0.50 -5.52
CA ALA A 163 -16.72 -0.19 -4.24
C ALA A 163 -16.99 0.79 -3.10
N ARG A 164 -16.22 1.89 -3.05
CA ARG A 164 -16.31 2.95 -2.04
C ARG A 164 -17.71 3.56 -1.96
N LYS A 165 -18.35 3.79 -3.12
CA LYS A 165 -19.73 4.32 -3.22
C LYS A 165 -20.79 3.33 -2.75
N ALA A 166 -20.50 2.02 -2.80
CA ALA A 166 -21.41 0.96 -2.42
C ALA A 166 -21.19 0.44 -0.99
N LEU A 167 -20.28 1.07 -0.22
CA LEU A 167 -20.04 0.72 1.17
C LEU A 167 -21.26 1.07 2.04
N PRO A 168 -21.70 0.17 2.95
CA PRO A 168 -22.81 0.45 3.84
C PRO A 168 -22.40 1.47 4.92
N GLU A 169 -22.92 2.70 4.83
CA GLU A 169 -22.58 3.83 5.71
C GLU A 169 -22.82 3.54 7.20
N ASP A 170 -23.84 2.74 7.52
CA ASP A 170 -24.18 2.34 8.89
C ASP A 170 -23.19 1.35 9.52
N ARG A 171 -22.33 0.73 8.69
CA ARG A 171 -21.46 -0.38 9.09
C ARG A 171 -20.00 -0.17 8.73
N THR A 172 -19.66 0.87 7.98
CA THR A 172 -18.30 1.10 7.50
C THR A 172 -17.81 2.50 7.83
N ARG A 173 -16.51 2.62 8.04
CA ARG A 173 -15.84 3.90 8.27
C ARG A 173 -14.38 3.78 7.86
N ILE A 174 -13.80 4.88 7.37
CA ILE A 174 -12.34 4.99 7.24
C ILE A 174 -11.74 5.42 8.57
N THR A 175 -10.80 4.64 9.07
CA THR A 175 -10.04 4.93 10.28
C THR A 175 -8.67 5.50 9.95
N LYS A 176 -8.20 6.42 10.78
CA LYS A 176 -6.85 7.01 10.75
C LYS A 176 -6.05 6.64 12.01
N ASP A 177 -6.51 5.63 12.74
CA ASP A 177 -5.86 5.14 13.96
C ASP A 177 -4.57 4.39 13.56
N PRO A 178 -3.37 4.85 13.97
CA PRO A 178 -2.10 4.25 13.57
C PRO A 178 -1.95 2.79 14.02
N ASP A 179 -2.62 2.38 15.11
CA ASP A 179 -2.60 0.97 15.55
C ASP A 179 -3.43 0.05 14.65
N ARG A 180 -4.28 0.65 13.80
CA ARG A 180 -5.21 -0.03 12.88
C ARG A 180 -4.86 0.18 11.42
N ILE A 181 -3.72 0.81 11.13
CA ILE A 181 -3.19 0.97 9.79
C ILE A 181 -1.99 0.03 9.65
N PHE A 182 -2.02 -0.81 8.62
CA PHE A 182 -0.89 -1.63 8.23
C PHE A 182 -0.06 -0.94 7.14
N GLU A 183 -0.72 -0.28 6.20
CA GLU A 183 -0.10 0.39 5.05
C GLU A 183 -0.84 1.69 4.71
N GLY A 184 -0.11 2.71 4.24
CA GLY A 184 -0.71 4.01 3.92
C GLY A 184 -1.06 4.87 5.14
N GLU A 185 -2.05 5.73 4.99
CA GLU A 185 -2.51 6.70 6.00
C GLU A 185 -3.86 6.33 6.63
N SER A 186 -4.57 5.36 6.07
CA SER A 186 -5.89 4.98 6.55
C SER A 186 -6.29 3.56 6.15
N ALA A 187 -7.33 3.04 6.82
CA ALA A 187 -7.84 1.70 6.57
C ALA A 187 -9.37 1.63 6.70
N LEU A 188 -9.98 0.57 6.18
CA LEU A 188 -11.44 0.38 6.23
C LEU A 188 -11.85 -0.39 7.49
N GLU A 189 -12.58 0.25 8.39
CA GLU A 189 -13.31 -0.44 9.45
C GLU A 189 -14.65 -0.94 8.94
N TRP A 190 -14.95 -2.20 9.25
CA TRP A 190 -16.22 -2.84 8.93
C TRP A 190 -16.81 -3.54 10.16
N ARG A 191 -18.06 -3.17 10.48
CA ARG A 191 -18.88 -3.82 11.49
C ARG A 191 -19.77 -4.88 10.83
N SER A 192 -19.41 -6.14 11.04
CA SER A 192 -20.19 -7.30 10.61
C SER A 192 -21.12 -7.80 11.73
N GLY A 193 -22.36 -8.19 11.42
CA GLY A 193 -23.33 -8.73 12.39
C GLY A 193 -24.18 -7.68 13.12
N GLY A 194 -25.18 -8.13 13.90
CA GLY A 194 -26.02 -7.26 14.74
C GLY A 194 -27.43 -6.94 14.26
N GLY A 195 -27.93 -7.57 13.20
CA GLY A 195 -29.33 -7.41 12.75
C GLY A 195 -30.16 -8.66 13.02
N GLN A 196 -31.36 -8.51 13.61
CA GLN A 196 -32.42 -9.49 13.44
C GLN A 196 -32.80 -9.47 11.95
N GLY A 197 -32.65 -10.60 11.29
CA GLY A 197 -32.98 -10.72 9.88
C GLY A 197 -34.45 -10.45 9.64
N PHE A 198 -34.77 -9.43 8.85
CA PHE A 198 -35.99 -9.28 8.03
C PHE A 198 -35.84 -7.96 7.23
N ASP A 199 -34.81 -7.87 6.37
CA ASP A 199 -34.75 -6.86 5.29
C ASP A 199 -33.61 -7.16 4.28
N GLY A 200 -33.60 -8.37 3.70
CA GLY A 200 -32.74 -8.70 2.54
C GLY A 200 -31.22 -8.79 2.75
N PHE A 201 -30.67 -8.29 3.86
CA PHE A 201 -29.23 -8.27 4.19
C PHE A 201 -28.83 -9.32 5.24
N ASN A 202 -29.34 -10.55 5.12
CA ASN A 202 -29.02 -11.66 6.04
C ASN A 202 -27.57 -12.18 5.94
N PHE A 203 -26.73 -11.57 5.10
CA PHE A 203 -25.30 -11.86 5.01
C PHE A 203 -24.51 -10.57 5.13
N GLY A 204 -23.44 -10.58 5.92
CA GLY A 204 -22.48 -9.47 5.91
C GLY A 204 -21.77 -9.47 4.56
N ARG A 205 -22.08 -8.49 3.71
CA ARG A 205 -21.41 -8.25 2.43
C ARG A 205 -20.64 -6.94 2.52
N LEU A 206 -19.41 -6.97 2.03
CA LEU A 206 -18.59 -5.79 1.87
C LEU A 206 -18.00 -5.79 0.46
N PRO A 207 -18.38 -4.84 -0.42
CA PRO A 207 -17.66 -4.63 -1.68
C PRO A 207 -16.26 -4.13 -1.37
N LEU A 208 -15.25 -4.77 -1.95
CA LEU A 208 -13.85 -4.42 -1.72
C LEU A 208 -13.22 -3.72 -2.93
N ALA A 209 -13.47 -4.20 -4.16
CA ALA A 209 -12.90 -3.63 -5.38
C ALA A 209 -13.68 -4.01 -6.64
N SER A 210 -13.62 -3.14 -7.65
CA SER A 210 -13.99 -3.40 -9.04
C SER A 210 -12.73 -3.80 -9.81
N ILE A 211 -12.81 -4.87 -10.61
CA ILE A 211 -11.65 -5.47 -11.31
C ILE A 211 -11.84 -5.51 -12.84
N GLY A 212 -12.85 -4.81 -13.38
CA GLY A 212 -13.22 -4.89 -14.80
C GLY A 212 -12.09 -4.64 -15.80
N ASP A 213 -11.15 -3.74 -15.47
CA ASP A 213 -10.00 -3.41 -16.34
C ASP A 213 -8.71 -4.15 -15.93
N VAL A 214 -8.77 -5.05 -14.95
CA VAL A 214 -7.61 -5.78 -14.43
C VAL A 214 -7.46 -7.11 -15.16
N VAL A 215 -6.32 -7.29 -15.84
CA VAL A 215 -5.93 -8.58 -16.42
C VAL A 215 -5.47 -9.50 -15.29
N MET A 216 -6.42 -10.22 -14.70
CA MET A 216 -6.19 -11.07 -13.53
C MET A 216 -5.15 -12.18 -13.77
N GLU A 217 -4.94 -12.61 -15.02
CA GLU A 217 -3.93 -13.60 -15.41
C GLU A 217 -2.48 -13.15 -15.19
N ASP A 218 -2.23 -11.84 -15.14
CA ASP A 218 -0.90 -11.28 -14.87
C ASP A 218 -0.49 -11.43 -13.40
N TYR A 219 -1.46 -11.76 -12.53
CA TYR A 219 -1.27 -11.84 -11.09
C TYR A 219 -1.41 -13.27 -10.59
N ARG A 220 -0.59 -13.61 -9.59
CA ARG A 220 -0.59 -14.94 -8.97
C ARG A 220 -1.20 -14.94 -7.58
N TRP A 221 -1.03 -13.86 -6.83
CA TRP A 221 -1.48 -13.81 -5.44
C TRP A 221 -2.37 -12.60 -5.16
N LEU A 222 -3.39 -12.81 -4.34
CA LEU A 222 -4.11 -11.74 -3.65
C LEU A 222 -3.51 -11.58 -2.26
N ARG A 223 -3.18 -10.33 -1.90
CA ARG A 223 -2.78 -9.94 -0.54
C ARG A 223 -3.91 -9.15 0.10
N ILE A 224 -4.16 -9.45 1.36
CA ILE A 224 -5.11 -8.70 2.20
C ILE A 224 -4.64 -8.77 3.65
N SER A 225 -4.64 -7.62 4.32
CA SER A 225 -4.36 -7.51 5.75
C SER A 225 -5.67 -7.27 6.48
N ILE A 226 -5.95 -8.07 7.51
CA ILE A 226 -7.16 -7.91 8.33
C ILE A 226 -6.74 -7.85 9.80
N HIS A 227 -7.08 -6.75 10.46
CA HIS A 227 -6.99 -6.60 11.90
C HIS A 227 -8.31 -7.00 12.56
N SER A 228 -8.22 -7.79 13.64
CA SER A 228 -9.38 -8.22 14.42
C SER A 228 -9.22 -7.86 15.88
N GLU A 229 -10.31 -7.43 16.52
CA GLU A 229 -10.32 -7.11 17.96
C GLU A 229 -10.67 -8.31 18.86
N ASP A 230 -11.25 -9.37 18.30
CA ASP A 230 -11.79 -10.51 19.04
C ASP A 230 -11.06 -11.83 18.75
N ASP A 231 -11.02 -12.73 19.73
CA ASP A 231 -10.29 -14.00 19.65
C ASP A 231 -11.00 -15.12 18.87
N ASN A 232 -12.16 -14.87 18.26
CA ASN A 232 -12.84 -15.87 17.42
C ASN A 232 -13.84 -15.23 16.45
N PHE A 233 -13.35 -14.75 15.32
CA PHE A 233 -14.16 -13.88 14.46
C PHE A 233 -15.10 -14.65 13.50
N GLY A 234 -14.86 -15.95 13.29
CA GLY A 234 -15.69 -16.82 12.45
C GLY A 234 -15.12 -17.02 11.06
N LYS A 235 -15.92 -17.61 10.16
CA LYS A 235 -15.53 -17.93 8.78
C LYS A 235 -15.98 -16.84 7.84
N PHE A 236 -15.05 -16.35 7.03
CA PHE A 236 -15.28 -15.39 5.96
C PHE A 236 -15.08 -16.07 4.62
N THR A 237 -15.64 -15.48 3.58
CA THR A 237 -15.45 -15.92 2.21
C THR A 237 -15.08 -14.71 1.37
N LEU A 238 -13.88 -14.72 0.80
CA LEU A 238 -13.56 -13.84 -0.32
C LEU A 238 -14.21 -14.41 -1.56
N PHE A 239 -14.89 -13.57 -2.32
CA PHE A 239 -15.64 -13.98 -3.49
C PHE A 239 -15.34 -13.04 -4.65
N PHE A 240 -15.09 -13.64 -5.81
CA PHE A 240 -14.89 -12.96 -7.07
C PHE A 240 -16.12 -13.20 -7.95
N GLY A 241 -16.81 -12.12 -8.30
CA GLY A 241 -18.06 -12.14 -9.06
C GLY A 241 -17.89 -11.68 -10.50
N ARG A 242 -18.80 -12.12 -11.37
CA ARG A 242 -18.91 -11.66 -12.76
C ARG A 242 -19.56 -10.30 -12.94
N ASP A 243 -20.37 -9.88 -11.97
CA ASP A 243 -21.05 -8.58 -12.05
C ASP A 243 -20.23 -7.52 -11.31
N GLU A 244 -20.05 -6.36 -11.91
CA GLU A 244 -19.53 -5.17 -11.24
C GLU A 244 -20.33 -4.83 -9.97
N ILE A 245 -19.72 -4.03 -9.10
CA ILE A 245 -20.33 -3.64 -7.82
C ILE A 245 -21.57 -2.78 -8.07
N SER A 246 -22.75 -3.40 -8.04
CA SER A 246 -24.02 -2.69 -8.07
C SER A 246 -24.43 -2.24 -6.66
N PRO A 247 -24.63 -0.93 -6.42
CA PRO A 247 -25.10 -0.42 -5.13
C PRO A 247 -26.44 -1.02 -4.68
N ASN A 248 -27.29 -1.44 -5.63
CA ASN A 248 -28.71 -1.71 -5.39
C ASN A 248 -29.19 -3.12 -5.80
N GLN A 249 -28.29 -4.03 -6.22
CA GLN A 249 -28.74 -5.39 -6.48
C GLN A 249 -29.03 -6.12 -5.17
N ALA A 250 -30.32 -6.42 -4.95
CA ALA A 250 -30.79 -7.32 -3.94
C ALA A 250 -30.52 -8.77 -4.38
N TRP A 251 -29.38 -9.33 -3.96
CA TRP A 251 -29.03 -10.74 -4.21
C TRP A 251 -29.78 -11.73 -3.30
N ALA A 252 -30.85 -11.27 -2.64
CA ALA A 252 -31.58 -11.99 -1.60
C ALA A 252 -32.43 -13.18 -2.10
N GLY A 253 -32.50 -13.45 -3.40
CA GLY A 253 -33.54 -14.30 -4.00
C GLY A 253 -33.35 -15.82 -4.01
N THR A 254 -32.16 -16.38 -3.78
CA THR A 254 -31.94 -17.82 -4.06
C THR A 254 -30.94 -18.50 -3.13
N GLY A 255 -31.37 -18.93 -1.93
CA GLY A 255 -30.67 -19.97 -1.15
C GLY A 255 -29.45 -19.57 -0.31
N GLY A 256 -29.24 -18.28 -0.06
CA GLY A 256 -28.13 -17.76 0.76
C GLY A 256 -26.74 -17.93 0.13
N ILE A 257 -25.66 -17.87 0.93
CA ILE A 257 -24.27 -18.04 0.44
C ILE A 257 -24.13 -19.29 -0.45
N ARG A 258 -24.76 -20.41 -0.10
CA ARG A 258 -24.70 -21.64 -0.91
C ARG A 258 -25.32 -21.52 -2.29
N GLY A 259 -26.33 -20.66 -2.48
CA GLY A 259 -26.89 -20.38 -3.80
C GLY A 259 -26.05 -19.37 -4.59
N LEU A 260 -25.39 -18.44 -3.90
CA LEU A 260 -24.43 -17.49 -4.49
C LEU A 260 -23.18 -18.21 -5.01
N LEU A 261 -22.60 -19.11 -4.19
CA LEU A 261 -21.42 -19.91 -4.53
C LEU A 261 -21.67 -21.00 -5.59
N ARG A 262 -22.94 -21.24 -5.96
CA ARG A 262 -23.32 -22.13 -7.07
C ARG A 262 -23.35 -21.41 -8.41
N ARG A 263 -23.26 -20.09 -8.43
CA ARG A 263 -23.20 -19.28 -9.65
C ARG A 263 -21.73 -19.00 -9.95
N ASP A 264 -21.32 -19.26 -11.18
CA ASP A 264 -20.22 -18.64 -11.92
C ASP A 264 -19.29 -17.67 -11.13
N CYS A 265 -18.56 -18.19 -10.13
CA CYS A 265 -17.68 -17.41 -9.27
C CYS A 265 -16.40 -18.17 -8.89
N TYR A 266 -15.39 -17.43 -8.41
CA TYR A 266 -14.31 -17.98 -7.60
C TYR A 266 -14.47 -17.55 -6.15
N TYR A 267 -14.03 -18.39 -5.22
CA TYR A 267 -14.04 -18.01 -3.80
C TYR A 267 -12.95 -18.68 -2.98
N HIS A 268 -12.62 -18.06 -1.85
CA HIS A 268 -11.71 -18.60 -0.85
C HIS A 268 -12.30 -18.43 0.56
N HIS A 269 -12.32 -19.50 1.33
CA HIS A 269 -12.73 -19.44 2.72
C HIS A 269 -11.54 -19.11 3.61
N LEU A 270 -11.65 -18.04 4.39
CA LEU A 270 -10.64 -17.66 5.38
C LEU A 270 -11.24 -17.68 6.78
N THR A 271 -10.39 -17.97 7.76
CA THR A 271 -10.78 -17.99 9.18
C THR A 271 -9.84 -17.10 9.96
N ILE A 272 -10.38 -16.09 10.64
CA ILE A 272 -9.62 -15.19 11.50
C ILE A 272 -9.68 -15.75 12.93
N LYS A 273 -8.54 -16.25 13.41
CA LYS A 273 -8.44 -17.05 14.64
C LYS A 273 -7.83 -16.32 15.84
N LYS A 274 -7.31 -15.11 15.64
CA LYS A 274 -6.56 -14.38 16.65
C LYS A 274 -6.89 -12.89 16.56
N LYS A 275 -6.88 -12.23 17.72
CA LYS A 275 -6.79 -10.78 17.81
C LYS A 275 -5.50 -10.27 17.17
N GLY A 276 -5.57 -9.07 16.59
CA GLY A 276 -4.46 -8.40 15.91
C GLY A 276 -4.48 -8.61 14.40
N TRP A 277 -3.34 -8.32 13.78
CA TRP A 277 -3.16 -8.43 12.33
C TRP A 277 -3.00 -9.86 11.85
N THR A 278 -3.78 -10.20 10.82
CA THR A 278 -3.62 -11.41 10.01
C THR A 278 -3.35 -10.99 8.57
N HIS A 279 -2.18 -11.36 8.05
CA HIS A 279 -1.80 -11.10 6.66
C HIS A 279 -2.03 -12.37 5.84
N LEU A 280 -2.86 -12.27 4.81
CA LEU A 280 -3.16 -13.36 3.90
C LEU A 280 -2.48 -13.10 2.57
N ARG A 281 -1.89 -14.16 2.00
CA ARG A 281 -1.35 -14.19 0.64
C ARG A 281 -1.92 -15.44 -0.03
N ILE A 282 -2.98 -15.25 -0.80
CA ILE A 282 -3.81 -16.31 -1.36
C ILE A 282 -3.37 -16.55 -2.80
N ASP A 283 -2.97 -17.78 -3.11
CA ASP A 283 -2.66 -18.18 -4.49
C ASP A 283 -3.95 -18.30 -5.30
N LEU A 284 -4.15 -17.36 -6.24
CA LEU A 284 -5.37 -17.23 -7.02
C LEU A 284 -5.69 -18.48 -7.86
N VAL A 285 -4.67 -19.26 -8.23
CA VAL A 285 -4.85 -20.45 -9.10
C VAL A 285 -4.98 -21.73 -8.29
N LYS A 286 -4.30 -21.84 -7.13
CA LYS A 286 -4.28 -23.07 -6.32
C LYS A 286 -5.29 -23.08 -5.18
N GLU A 287 -5.61 -21.92 -4.61
CA GLU A 287 -6.36 -21.84 -3.36
C GLU A 287 -7.81 -21.36 -3.54
N LEU A 288 -8.18 -20.93 -4.74
CA LEU A 288 -9.58 -20.61 -5.04
C LEU A 288 -10.35 -21.87 -5.41
N SER A 289 -11.53 -22.00 -4.82
CA SER A 289 -12.55 -22.93 -5.29
C SER A 289 -13.16 -22.37 -6.57
N LYS A 290 -13.22 -23.19 -7.63
CA LYS A 290 -13.58 -22.78 -8.99
C LYS A 290 -14.97 -23.28 -9.39
N ASN A 291 -15.71 -22.41 -10.08
CA ASN A 291 -16.73 -22.86 -11.03
C ASN A 291 -16.11 -22.96 -12.44
N GLU A 292 -16.20 -24.14 -13.07
CA GLU A 292 -15.46 -24.47 -14.30
C GLU A 292 -15.86 -23.64 -15.53
N THR A 293 -17.01 -22.96 -15.46
CA THR A 293 -17.65 -22.21 -16.55
C THR A 293 -17.14 -20.78 -16.73
N ILE A 294 -16.21 -20.30 -15.88
CA ILE A 294 -15.79 -18.90 -15.87
C ILE A 294 -14.28 -18.73 -16.06
N SER A 295 -13.92 -17.73 -16.85
CA SER A 295 -12.55 -17.26 -17.04
C SER A 295 -12.21 -16.13 -16.08
N TRP A 296 -10.92 -15.84 -15.94
CA TRP A 296 -10.44 -14.73 -15.12
C TRP A 296 -10.86 -13.37 -15.66
N SER A 297 -10.89 -13.22 -16.99
CA SER A 297 -11.41 -12.04 -17.68
C SER A 297 -12.91 -11.79 -17.48
N ASP A 298 -13.67 -12.79 -17.01
CA ASP A 298 -15.10 -12.59 -16.72
C ASP A 298 -15.34 -11.93 -15.35
N LEU A 299 -14.31 -11.83 -14.50
CA LEU A 299 -14.47 -11.33 -13.14
C LEU A 299 -14.46 -9.81 -13.12
N GLN A 300 -15.44 -9.21 -12.47
CA GLN A 300 -15.65 -7.77 -12.41
C GLN A 300 -15.60 -7.20 -11.00
N SER A 301 -15.68 -8.03 -9.96
CA SER A 301 -15.68 -7.52 -8.58
C SER A 301 -15.14 -8.50 -7.54
N LEU A 302 -14.64 -7.93 -6.44
CA LEU A 302 -14.22 -8.64 -5.23
C LEU A 302 -15.08 -8.23 -4.03
N TYR A 303 -15.60 -9.23 -3.33
CA TYR A 303 -16.40 -9.05 -2.11
C TYR A 303 -15.83 -9.86 -0.95
N LEU A 304 -16.02 -9.33 0.25
CA LEU A 304 -15.88 -10.08 1.50
C LEU A 304 -17.27 -10.42 2.05
N PHE A 305 -17.50 -11.72 2.24
CA PHE A 305 -18.73 -12.24 2.80
C PHE A 305 -18.51 -12.87 4.17
N THR A 306 -19.53 -12.77 5.01
CA THR A 306 -19.61 -13.52 6.26
C THR A 306 -21.05 -13.89 6.58
N VAL A 307 -21.23 -15.06 7.20
CA VAL A 307 -22.49 -15.35 7.90
C VAL A 307 -22.51 -14.45 9.13
N PRO A 308 -23.54 -13.64 9.35
CA PRO A 308 -23.56 -12.67 10.44
C PRO A 308 -23.26 -13.39 11.76
N PRO A 309 -22.20 -13.00 12.47
CA PRO A 309 -21.97 -13.51 13.81
C PRO A 309 -23.15 -13.13 14.70
N SER A 310 -23.45 -13.96 15.71
CA SER A 310 -24.52 -13.71 16.68
C SER A 310 -24.36 -12.38 17.43
N HIS A 311 -23.14 -11.87 17.50
CA HIS A 311 -22.80 -10.55 18.05
C HIS A 311 -22.12 -9.68 17.00
N PRO A 312 -22.35 -8.37 16.98
CA PRO A 312 -21.62 -7.45 16.12
C PRO A 312 -20.13 -7.55 16.36
N LYS A 313 -19.38 -7.45 15.28
CA LYS A 313 -17.96 -7.79 15.22
C LYS A 313 -17.26 -6.77 14.34
N ARG A 314 -16.19 -6.14 14.83
CA ARG A 314 -15.43 -5.11 14.09
C ARG A 314 -14.11 -5.65 13.51
N LEU A 315 -13.92 -5.43 12.22
CA LEU A 315 -12.67 -5.70 11.50
C LEU A 315 -12.10 -4.40 10.98
N THR A 316 -10.79 -4.34 10.84
CA THR A 316 -10.13 -3.37 9.97
C THR A 316 -9.48 -4.12 8.81
N ILE A 317 -9.68 -3.64 7.58
CA ILE A 317 -9.18 -4.22 6.35
C ILE A 317 -8.23 -3.21 5.70
N ASP A 318 -7.09 -3.70 5.25
CA ASP A 318 -6.03 -2.88 4.68
C ASP A 318 -5.18 -3.69 3.67
N ALA A 319 -4.35 -3.00 2.89
CA ALA A 319 -3.38 -3.55 1.93
C ALA A 319 -3.99 -4.61 1.00
N LEU A 320 -5.13 -4.28 0.40
CA LEU A 320 -5.79 -5.16 -0.56
C LEU A 320 -5.17 -4.97 -1.94
N LYS A 321 -4.36 -5.94 -2.38
CA LYS A 321 -3.59 -5.82 -3.62
C LYS A 321 -3.30 -7.15 -4.29
N LEU A 322 -3.13 -7.12 -5.61
CA LEU A 322 -2.65 -8.25 -6.39
C LEU A 322 -1.12 -8.20 -6.47
N GLU A 323 -0.49 -9.37 -6.54
CA GLU A 323 0.96 -9.55 -6.63
C GLU A 323 1.30 -10.43 -7.84
N VAL A 324 2.25 -9.98 -8.65
CA VAL A 324 2.78 -10.72 -9.81
C VAL A 324 3.66 -11.92 -9.37
N PRO A 325 3.81 -12.98 -10.21
CA PRO A 325 4.57 -14.20 -9.94
C PRO A 325 6.01 -14.07 -9.40
#